data_AF-A0A4S2AFF4-F1
#
_entry.id   AF-A0A4S2AFF4-F1
#
_cell.length_a   1.000
_cell.length_b   1.000
_cell.length_c   1.000
_cell.angle_alpha   90.00
_cell.angle_beta   90.00
_cell.angle_gamma   90.00
#
_symmetry.space_group_name_H-M   'P 1'
#
loop_
_entity.id
_entity.type
_entity.pdbx_description
1 polymer ?
#
loop_
_entity_poly.entity_id
_entity_poly.type
_entity_poly.pdbx_seq_one_letter_code
_entity_poly.pdbx_strand_id
1 'polypeptide(L)' 'MVRFLISTPETMRNELKKIAKEHGQTLNGLIRQILWEWVENQGKQDKETKYAGN' A
#
# COMPACT_ATOMS: atom_id res chain seq x y z
N MET A 1 -13.37 5.78 11.29
CA MET A 1 -12.37 4.72 11.08
C MET A 1 -13.04 3.60 10.30
N VAL A 2 -12.55 3.24 9.11
CA VAL A 2 -13.08 2.13 8.31
C VAL A 2 -12.21 0.90 8.56
N ARG A 3 -12.82 -0.26 8.79
CA ARG A 3 -12.10 -1.53 9.02
C ARG A 3 -12.19 -2.40 7.77
N PHE A 4 -11.03 -2.81 7.25
CA PHE A 4 -10.95 -3.83 6.21
C PHE A 4 -10.70 -5.19 6.86
N LEU A 5 -11.48 -6.19 6.47
CA LEU A 5 -11.19 -7.59 6.74
C LEU A 5 -10.69 -8.21 5.43
N ILE A 6 -9.46 -8.70 5.44
CA ILE A 6 -8.83 -9.34 4.28
C ILE A 6 -8.29 -10.70 4.69
N SER A 7 -8.42 -11.67 3.79
CA SER A 7 -7.77 -12.98 3.92
C SER A 7 -6.49 -12.95 3.10
N THR A 8 -5.36 -13.22 3.73
CA THR A 8 -4.04 -13.25 3.09
C THR A 8 -3.26 -14.48 3.56
N PRO A 9 -2.25 -14.95 2.80
CA PRO A 9 -1.35 -15.99 3.27
C PRO A 9 -0.65 -15.58 4.57
N GLU A 10 -0.54 -16.52 5.51
CA GLU A 10 0.10 -16.27 6.80
C GLU A 10 1.57 -15.85 6.64
N THR A 11 2.25 -16.39 5.63
CA THR A 11 3.63 -16.01 5.27
C THR A 11 3.73 -14.53 4.92
N MET A 12 2.83 -14.02 4.06
CA MET A 12 2.77 -12.62 3.68
C MET A 12 2.54 -11.72 4.90
N ARG A 13 1.59 -12.09 5.77
CA ARG A 13 1.32 -11.35 7.01
C ARG A 13 2.56 -11.28 7.90
N ASN A 14 3.30 -12.37 8.02
CA ASN A 14 4.49 -12.44 8.87
C ASN A 14 5.66 -11.62 8.32
N GLU A 15 5.89 -11.66 7.00
CA GLU A 15 6.89 -10.81 6.35
C GLU A 15 6.56 -9.32 6.52
N LEU A 16 5.31 -8.91 6.25
CA LEU A 16 4.89 -7.53 6.46
C LEU A 16 5.04 -7.09 7.92
N LYS A 17 4.75 -7.98 8.88
CA LYS A 17 4.91 -7.68 10.31
C LYS A 17 6.39 -7.49 10.68
N LYS A 18 7.29 -8.29 10.10
CA LYS A 18 8.73 -8.15 10.30
C LYS A 18 9.23 -6.81 9.77
N ILE A 19 8.88 -6.47 8.53
CA ILE A 19 9.23 -5.19 7.90
C ILE A 19 8.70 -4.02 8.74
N ALA A 20 7.42 -4.06 9.15
CA ALA A 20 6.84 -3.00 9.97
C ALA A 20 7.64 -2.77 11.27
N LYS A 21 8.07 -3.85 11.92
CA LYS A 21 8.90 -3.80 13.14
C LYS A 21 10.27 -3.17 12.88
N GLU A 22 10.93 -3.55 11.80
CA GLU A 22 12.24 -3.01 11.40
C GLU A 22 12.18 -1.49 11.16
N HIS A 23 11.04 -1.00 10.66
CA HIS A 23 10.79 0.43 10.43
C HIS A 23 10.15 1.17 11.61
N GLY A 24 10.01 0.54 12.79
CA GLY A 24 9.43 1.18 13.97
C GLY A 24 7.94 1.54 13.85
N GLN A 25 7.20 0.86 12.97
CA GLN A 25 5.78 1.11 12.72
C GLN A 25 4.90 -0.12 13.00
N THR A 26 3.59 0.11 13.10
CA THR A 26 2.61 -0.99 13.22
C THR A 26 2.36 -1.62 11.86
N LEU A 27 1.92 -2.89 11.83
CA LEU A 27 1.52 -3.57 10.60
C LEU A 27 0.44 -2.77 9.84
N ASN A 28 -0.54 -2.21 10.56
CA ASN A 28 -1.57 -1.37 9.96
C ASN A 28 -0.99 -0.07 9.38
N GLY A 29 0.02 0.52 10.04
CA GLY A 29 0.76 1.67 9.53
C GLY A 29 1.44 1.36 8.20
N LEU A 30 2.16 0.24 8.13
CA LEU A 30 2.82 -0.22 6.91
C LEU A 30 1.81 -0.49 5.79
N ILE A 31 0.73 -1.22 6.07
CA ILE A 31 -0.32 -1.51 5.09
C ILE A 31 -0.94 -0.20 4.57
N ARG A 32 -1.21 0.76 5.46
CA ARG A 32 -1.74 2.07 5.07
C ARG A 32 -0.77 2.83 4.16
N GLN A 33 0.52 2.81 4.48
CA GLN A 33 1.56 3.43 3.66
C GLN A 33 1.58 2.81 2.25
N ILE A 34 1.64 1.48 2.15
CA ILE A 34 1.64 0.75 0.88
C ILE A 34 0.40 1.10 0.05
N LEU A 35 -0.78 1.10 0.66
CA LEU A 35 -2.02 1.44 -0.03
C LEU A 35 -2.02 2.88 -0.53
N TRP A 36 -1.48 3.82 0.25
CA TRP A 36 -1.40 5.23 -0.14
C TRP A 36 -0.43 5.45 -1.30
N GLU A 37 0.78 4.88 -1.20
CA GLU A 37 1.78 4.93 -2.27
C GLU A 37 1.23 4.33 -3.58
N TRP A 38 0.49 3.23 -3.50
CA TRP A 38 -0.14 2.63 -4.66
C TRP A 38 -1.18 3.56 -5.29
N VAL A 39 -2.10 4.14 -4.50
CA VAL A 39 -3.11 5.10 -4.99
C VAL A 39 -2.46 6.32 -5.65
N GLU A 40 -1.41 6.88 -5.05
CA GLU A 40 -0.68 8.01 -5.62
C GLU A 40 0.00 7.67 -6.95
N ASN A 41 0.52 6.45 -7.09
CA ASN A 41 1.14 5.98 -8.33
C ASN A 41 0.11 5.73 -9.44
N GLN A 42 -1.08 5.22 -9.12
CA GLN A 42 -2.18 5.11 -10.10
C GLN A 42 -2.63 6.49 -10.60
N GLY A 43 -2.79 7.46 -9.70
CA GLY A 43 -3.18 8.83 -10.06
C GLY A 43 -2.14 9.59 -10.91
N LYS A 44 -0.87 9.13 -10.95
CA LYS A 44 0.17 9.66 -11.84
C LYS A 44 0.10 9.03 -13.24
N GLN A 45 -0.15 7.73 -13.33
CA GLN A 45 -0.33 7.03 -14.61
C GLN A 45 -1.54 7.57 -15.40
N ASP A 46 -2.60 7.97 -14.71
CA ASP A 46 -3.78 8.61 -15.31
C ASP A 46 -3.53 10.02 -15.84
N LYS A 47 -2.46 10.70 -15.39
CA LYS A 47 -2.09 12.03 -15.87
C LYS A 47 -1.19 11.95 -17.10
N GLU A 48 -0.24 11.02 -17.15
CA GLU A 48 0.65 10.85 -18.31
C GLU A 48 -0.11 10.37 -19.56
N THR A 49 -1.15 9.54 -19.41
CA THR A 49 -2.00 9.11 -20.52
C THR A 49 -2.92 10.21 -21.07
N LYS A 50 -3.16 11.29 -20.32
CA LYS A 50 -4.04 12.41 -20.75
C LYS A 50 -3.33 13.55 -21.47
N TYR A 51 -1.99 13.60 -21.44
CA TYR A 51 -1.19 14.64 -22.11
C TYR A 51 -0.26 14.12 -23.20
N ALA A 52 -0.18 12.81 -23.43
CA ALA A 52 0.59 12.21 -24.53
C ALA A 52 -0.22 12.06 -25.85
N GLY A 53 -1.42 12.65 -25.92
CA GLY A 53 -2.33 12.55 -27.06
C GLY A 53 -2.89 13.88 -27.53
N ASN A 54 -2.04 14.91 -27.66
CA ASN A 54 -2.40 16.17 -28.32
C ASN A 54 -1.30 16.63 -29.27
#